data_AF-A0A4V1IY70-F1
#
_entry.id   AF-A0A4V1IY70-F1
#
_cell.length_a   1.000
_cell.length_b   1.000
_cell.length_c   1.000
_cell.angle_alpha   90.00
_cell.angle_beta   90.00
_cell.angle_gamma   90.00
#
_symmetry.space_group_name_H-M   'P 1'
#
loop_
_entity.id
_entity.type
_entity.pdbx_description
1 polymer ?
#
loop_
_entity_poly.entity_id
_entity_poly.type
_entity_poly.pdbx_seq_one_letter_code
_entity_poly.pdbx_strand_id
1 'polypeptide(L)'
;MSESPQTVPSPKDTLDAPATTKDGPDALMRWLRIEEDEAHQWSRQPFRRECEKMEEARGLCAQTTQDLAVLQQALAQVEATYQVLETHTSGVRSSCEPWMEKEAHLSELVKALEETISWFDLAEKAGALFDQPDPSMVTHSDFLPMVHRVQEAIAFLNAHPQYLDTPRYKSRFYQCQRKAAITIQRYILQQWSGVEEEWRAGKDKSSFTTQHVRLRSLVNEIQPMVKVLESLALDDPKERIFPKECAAQ
;
A
#
# COMPACT_ATOMS: atom_id res chain seq x y z
N MET A 1 14.60 -55.99 -20.01
CA MET A 1 14.30 -57.16 -19.18
C MET A 1 13.30 -57.98 -19.99
N SER A 2 13.70 -58.64 -21.09
CA SER A 2 14.46 -59.90 -21.15
C SER A 2 13.86 -60.96 -20.24
N GLU A 3 12.64 -61.40 -20.56
CA GLU A 3 12.11 -62.65 -20.06
C GLU A 3 12.04 -63.67 -21.21
N SER A 4 12.72 -64.78 -20.96
CA SER A 4 13.06 -65.85 -21.88
C SER A 4 11.85 -66.57 -22.47
N PRO A 5 11.98 -67.18 -23.65
CA PRO A 5 10.92 -67.99 -24.24
C PRO A 5 10.62 -69.18 -23.32
N GLN A 6 9.39 -69.28 -22.81
CA GLN A 6 8.92 -70.47 -22.11
C GLN A 6 8.99 -71.64 -23.09
N THR A 7 9.97 -72.51 -22.84
CA THR A 7 10.14 -73.81 -23.46
C THR A 7 8.84 -74.59 -23.34
N VAL A 8 8.15 -74.75 -24.47
CA VAL A 8 7.05 -75.71 -24.60
C VAL A 8 7.65 -77.10 -24.34
N PRO A 9 7.19 -77.87 -23.34
CA PRO A 9 7.58 -79.26 -23.27
C PRO A 9 6.96 -79.98 -24.47
N SER A 10 7.78 -80.28 -25.47
CA SER A 10 7.44 -81.20 -26.55
C SER A 10 7.25 -82.61 -25.98
N PRO A 11 6.32 -83.41 -26.53
CA PRO A 11 5.88 -84.67 -25.95
C PRO A 11 6.98 -85.71 -26.11
N LYS A 12 7.80 -85.89 -25.08
CA LYS A 12 8.66 -87.06 -24.95
C LYS A 12 8.69 -87.53 -23.50
N ASP A 13 8.47 -88.84 -23.39
CA ASP A 13 8.87 -89.71 -22.30
C ASP A 13 7.90 -89.83 -21.11
N THR A 14 6.69 -90.30 -21.37
CA THR A 14 6.08 -91.39 -20.59
C THR A 14 4.93 -92.01 -21.39
N LEU A 15 5.25 -93.01 -22.19
CA LEU A 15 4.27 -93.93 -22.75
C LEU A 15 4.30 -95.19 -21.87
N ASP A 16 3.76 -95.11 -20.65
CA ASP A 16 3.52 -96.31 -19.85
C ASP A 16 2.29 -97.02 -20.42
N ALA A 17 2.53 -97.93 -21.37
CA ALA A 17 1.53 -98.90 -21.77
C ALA A 17 1.10 -99.70 -20.52
N PRO A 18 -0.20 -100.04 -20.34
CA PRO A 18 -0.63 -100.83 -19.20
C PRO A 18 0.08 -102.19 -19.22
N ALA A 19 1.10 -102.30 -18.37
CA ALA A 19 1.77 -103.54 -18.06
C ALA A 19 0.77 -104.41 -17.28
N THR A 20 -0.11 -105.12 -18.00
CA THR A 20 -0.67 -106.43 -17.66
C THR A 20 -1.69 -106.84 -18.72
N THR A 21 -1.30 -107.77 -19.58
CA THR A 21 -2.13 -108.38 -20.63
C THR A 21 -3.15 -109.39 -20.06
N LYS A 22 -3.94 -109.00 -19.03
CA LYS A 22 -4.91 -109.91 -18.40
C LYS A 22 -6.37 -109.47 -18.33
N ASP A 23 -6.72 -108.26 -18.77
CA ASP A 23 -8.12 -107.83 -18.89
C ASP A 23 -8.48 -107.49 -20.35
N GLY A 24 -9.69 -107.87 -20.76
CA GLY A 24 -10.16 -107.89 -22.16
C GLY A 24 -10.23 -106.53 -22.88
N PRO A 25 -10.74 -106.51 -24.13
CA PRO A 25 -10.71 -105.34 -25.03
C PRO A 25 -11.34 -104.06 -24.43
N ASP A 26 -12.23 -104.20 -23.46
CA ASP A 26 -12.87 -103.09 -22.74
C ASP A 26 -11.91 -102.29 -21.83
N ALA A 27 -10.82 -102.89 -21.37
CA ALA A 27 -9.78 -102.19 -20.62
C ALA A 27 -8.95 -101.29 -21.55
N LEU A 28 -8.58 -101.80 -22.72
CA LEU A 28 -7.82 -101.07 -23.73
C LEU A 28 -8.62 -99.90 -24.33
N MET A 29 -9.91 -100.09 -24.59
CA MET A 29 -10.79 -99.02 -25.10
C MET A 29 -11.11 -97.94 -24.07
N ARG A 30 -10.96 -98.22 -22.76
CA ARG A 30 -11.04 -97.19 -21.71
C ARG A 30 -9.75 -96.39 -21.63
N TRP A 31 -8.61 -97.07 -21.67
CA TRP A 31 -7.31 -96.40 -21.72
C TRP A 31 -7.18 -95.51 -22.96
N LEU A 32 -7.54 -95.99 -24.15
CA LEU A 32 -7.50 -95.18 -25.37
C LEU A 32 -8.37 -93.93 -25.29
N ARG A 33 -9.57 -94.02 -24.69
CA ARG A 33 -10.42 -92.84 -24.49
C ARG A 33 -9.82 -91.85 -23.52
N ILE A 34 -9.20 -92.34 -22.45
CA ILE A 34 -8.48 -91.48 -21.49
C ILE A 34 -7.30 -90.80 -22.17
N GLU A 35 -6.51 -91.53 -22.96
CA GLU A 35 -5.36 -91.00 -23.69
C GLU A 35 -5.79 -89.98 -24.76
N GLU A 36 -6.86 -90.26 -25.50
CA GLU A 36 -7.46 -89.31 -26.47
C GLU A 36 -7.98 -88.06 -25.76
N ASP A 37 -8.69 -88.22 -24.65
CA ASP A 37 -9.20 -87.11 -23.85
C ASP A 37 -8.07 -86.28 -23.25
N GLU A 38 -6.98 -86.91 -22.78
CA GLU A 38 -5.77 -86.26 -22.27
C GLU A 38 -5.00 -85.54 -23.38
N ALA A 39 -4.85 -86.13 -24.55
CA ALA A 39 -4.24 -85.48 -25.72
C ALA A 39 -5.07 -84.28 -26.20
N HIS A 40 -6.39 -84.42 -26.24
CA HIS A 40 -7.30 -83.32 -26.54
C HIS A 40 -7.29 -82.25 -25.46
N GLN A 41 -7.19 -82.63 -24.18
CA GLN A 41 -7.09 -81.69 -23.07
C GLN A 41 -5.76 -80.95 -23.09
N TRP A 42 -4.64 -81.63 -23.35
CA TRP A 42 -3.31 -81.05 -23.50
C TRP A 42 -3.29 -80.04 -24.65
N SER A 43 -3.92 -80.35 -25.78
CA SER A 43 -4.07 -79.40 -26.88
C SER A 43 -5.01 -78.22 -26.56
N ARG A 44 -6.01 -78.40 -25.70
CA ARG A 44 -6.96 -77.33 -25.28
C ARG A 44 -6.46 -76.50 -24.09
N GLN A 45 -5.55 -77.01 -23.27
CA GLN A 45 -4.98 -76.30 -22.11
C GLN A 45 -4.35 -74.94 -22.47
N PRO A 46 -3.49 -74.80 -23.50
CA PRO A 46 -2.89 -73.50 -23.83
C PRO A 46 -3.95 -72.48 -24.29
N PHE A 47 -4.96 -72.94 -25.04
CA PHE A 47 -6.08 -72.10 -25.44
C PHE A 47 -6.89 -71.59 -24.24
N ARG A 48 -7.21 -72.49 -23.29
CA ARG A 48 -7.92 -72.12 -22.05
C ARG A 48 -7.15 -71.06 -21.24
N ARG A 49 -5.84 -71.25 -21.04
CA ARG A 49 -5.01 -70.31 -20.30
C ARG A 49 -4.96 -68.94 -20.95
N GLU A 50 -4.93 -68.89 -22.28
CA GLU A 50 -4.94 -67.63 -23.01
C GLU A 50 -6.31 -66.93 -22.92
N CYS A 51 -7.41 -67.70 -22.98
CA CYS A 51 -8.75 -67.16 -22.72
C CYS A 51 -8.89 -66.60 -21.29
N GLU A 52 -8.38 -67.30 -20.28
CA GLU A 52 -8.38 -66.85 -18.88
C GLU A 52 -7.62 -65.52 -18.72
N LYS A 53 -6.42 -65.39 -19.31
CA LYS A 53 -5.69 -64.12 -19.34
C LYS A 53 -6.43 -63.01 -20.06
N MET A 54 -7.08 -63.31 -21.18
CA MET A 54 -7.90 -62.31 -21.90
C MET A 54 -9.10 -61.86 -21.08
N GLU A 55 -9.72 -62.77 -20.32
CA GLU A 55 -10.85 -62.46 -19.46
C GLU A 55 -10.42 -61.65 -18.21
N GLU A 56 -9.27 -61.97 -17.61
CA GLU A 56 -8.63 -61.16 -16.58
C GLU A 56 -8.27 -59.77 -17.09
N ALA A 57 -7.66 -59.67 -18.27
CA ALA A 57 -7.33 -58.39 -18.91
C ALA A 57 -8.60 -57.57 -19.21
N ARG A 58 -9.69 -58.23 -19.63
CA ARG A 58 -10.99 -57.58 -19.84
C ARG A 58 -11.59 -57.07 -18.53
N GLY A 59 -11.50 -57.84 -17.45
CA GLY A 59 -11.88 -57.40 -16.10
C GLY A 59 -11.05 -56.18 -15.64
N LEU A 60 -9.74 -56.26 -15.89
CA LEU A 60 -8.74 -55.18 -15.95
C LEU A 60 -9.30 -53.87 -16.49
N CYS A 61 -9.56 -53.92 -17.79
CA CYS A 61 -10.06 -52.78 -18.55
C CYS A 61 -11.40 -52.29 -18.02
N ALA A 62 -12.34 -53.20 -17.70
CA ALA A 62 -13.65 -52.81 -17.17
C ALA A 62 -13.53 -52.03 -15.85
N GLN A 63 -12.68 -52.48 -14.92
CA GLN A 63 -12.45 -51.80 -13.66
C GLN A 63 -11.80 -50.44 -13.86
N THR A 64 -10.75 -50.35 -14.70
CA THR A 64 -10.12 -49.06 -15.00
C THR A 64 -11.08 -48.08 -15.68
N THR A 65 -11.98 -48.55 -16.54
CA THR A 65 -13.01 -47.69 -17.13
C THR A 65 -14.02 -47.19 -16.10
N GLN A 66 -14.36 -48.01 -15.11
CA GLN A 66 -15.22 -47.61 -14.00
C GLN A 66 -14.52 -46.57 -13.11
N ASP A 67 -13.25 -46.77 -12.78
CA ASP A 67 -12.45 -45.83 -12.00
C ASP A 67 -12.31 -44.50 -12.73
N LEU A 68 -12.06 -44.52 -14.05
CA LEU A 68 -12.03 -43.32 -14.88
C LEU A 68 -13.37 -42.58 -14.88
N ALA A 69 -14.50 -43.29 -14.91
CA ALA A 69 -15.82 -42.66 -14.83
C ALA A 69 -16.05 -41.99 -13.46
N VAL A 70 -15.62 -42.62 -12.36
CA VAL A 70 -15.68 -42.02 -11.01
C VAL A 70 -14.79 -40.78 -10.92
N LEU A 71 -13.57 -40.84 -11.45
CA LEU A 71 -12.65 -39.70 -11.49
C LEU A 71 -13.21 -38.53 -12.32
N GLN A 72 -13.85 -38.82 -13.45
CA GLN A 72 -14.52 -37.79 -14.25
C GLN A 72 -15.66 -37.12 -13.47
N GLN A 73 -16.47 -37.89 -12.75
CA GLN A 73 -17.53 -37.33 -11.91
C GLN A 73 -16.97 -36.49 -10.76
N ALA A 74 -15.89 -36.94 -10.11
CA ALA A 74 -15.23 -36.18 -9.06
C ALA A 74 -14.64 -34.87 -9.59
N LEU A 75 -14.01 -34.89 -10.78
CA LEU A 75 -13.49 -33.69 -11.43
C LEU A 75 -14.61 -32.69 -11.76
N ALA A 76 -15.73 -33.18 -12.32
CA ALA A 76 -16.89 -32.35 -12.61
C ALA A 76 -17.47 -31.71 -11.34
N GLN A 77 -17.49 -32.43 -10.22
CA GLN A 77 -17.92 -31.88 -8.94
C GLN A 77 -16.98 -30.79 -8.44
N VAL A 78 -15.66 -30.99 -8.55
CA VAL A 78 -14.67 -29.97 -8.18
C VAL A 78 -14.83 -28.73 -9.04
N GLU A 79 -15.01 -28.89 -10.35
CA GLU A 79 -15.23 -27.77 -11.28
C GLU A 79 -16.49 -26.98 -10.90
N ALA A 80 -17.60 -27.67 -10.60
CA ALA A 80 -18.83 -27.01 -10.14
C ALA A 80 -18.62 -26.24 -8.83
N THR A 81 -17.91 -26.83 -7.85
CA THR A 81 -17.60 -26.12 -6.60
C THR A 81 -16.69 -24.92 -6.81
N TYR A 82 -15.74 -25.01 -7.74
CA TYR A 82 -14.85 -23.91 -8.09
C TYR A 82 -15.63 -22.74 -8.70
N GLN A 83 -16.56 -23.00 -9.62
CA GLN A 83 -17.42 -21.96 -10.20
C GLN A 83 -18.28 -21.26 -9.13
N VAL A 84 -18.81 -22.02 -8.16
CA VAL A 84 -19.56 -21.45 -7.03
C VAL A 84 -18.64 -20.59 -6.15
N LEU A 85 -17.41 -21.03 -5.88
CA LEU A 85 -16.44 -20.25 -5.11
C LEU A 85 -16.01 -18.99 -5.85
N GLU A 86 -15.81 -19.06 -7.17
CA GLU A 86 -15.46 -17.92 -8.00
C GLU A 86 -16.58 -16.87 -8.03
N THR A 87 -17.83 -17.29 -8.20
CA THR A 87 -19.00 -16.40 -8.14
C THR A 87 -19.16 -15.77 -6.75
N HIS A 88 -18.96 -16.54 -5.68
CA HIS A 88 -19.02 -16.02 -4.31
C HIS A 88 -17.89 -15.01 -4.02
N THR A 89 -16.65 -15.35 -4.37
CA THR A 89 -15.48 -14.49 -4.12
C THR A 89 -15.52 -13.23 -4.99
N SER A 90 -15.98 -13.31 -6.24
CA SER A 90 -16.21 -12.12 -7.08
C SER A 90 -17.34 -11.24 -6.53
N GLY A 91 -18.42 -11.83 -6.01
CA GLY A 91 -19.50 -11.09 -5.35
C GLY A 91 -19.04 -10.35 -4.09
N VAL A 92 -18.24 -11.00 -3.23
CA VAL A 92 -17.63 -10.36 -2.06
C VAL A 92 -16.65 -9.27 -2.47
N ARG A 93 -15.80 -9.51 -3.48
CA ARG A 93 -14.87 -8.51 -4.00
C ARG A 93 -15.60 -7.27 -4.51
N SER A 94 -16.63 -7.46 -5.34
CA SER A 94 -17.45 -6.38 -5.88
C SER A 94 -18.19 -5.63 -4.77
N SER A 95 -18.62 -6.32 -3.71
CA SER A 95 -19.24 -5.68 -2.56
C SER A 95 -18.23 -4.88 -1.73
N CYS A 96 -16.96 -5.28 -1.68
CA CYS A 96 -15.91 -4.63 -0.89
C CYS A 96 -15.29 -3.41 -1.62
N GLU A 97 -15.19 -3.45 -2.94
CA GLU A 97 -14.65 -2.37 -3.76
C GLU A 97 -15.23 -0.97 -3.48
N PRO A 98 -16.57 -0.77 -3.41
CA PRO A 98 -17.12 0.55 -3.08
C PRO A 98 -16.85 0.97 -1.63
N TRP A 99 -16.62 0.01 -0.72
CA TRP A 99 -16.22 0.33 0.65
C TRP A 99 -14.76 0.77 0.70
N MET A 100 -13.87 0.10 -0.04
CA MET A 100 -12.47 0.51 -0.17
C MET A 100 -12.35 1.89 -0.81
N GLU A 101 -13.17 2.19 -1.83
CA GLU A 101 -13.22 3.51 -2.45
C GLU A 101 -13.70 4.59 -1.46
N LYS A 102 -14.75 4.30 -0.68
CA LYS A 102 -15.23 5.21 0.38
C LYS A 102 -14.20 5.41 1.47
N GLU A 103 -13.50 4.37 1.89
CA GLU A 103 -12.43 4.47 2.89
C GLU A 103 -11.29 5.35 2.37
N ALA A 104 -10.85 5.15 1.13
CA ALA A 104 -9.84 5.99 0.50
C ALA A 104 -10.29 7.46 0.41
N HIS A 105 -11.54 7.71 0.00
CA HIS A 105 -12.10 9.05 -0.07
C HIS A 105 -12.21 9.72 1.30
N LEU A 106 -12.69 9.00 2.33
CA LEU A 106 -12.74 9.50 3.70
C LEU A 106 -11.34 9.79 4.23
N SER A 107 -10.34 8.95 3.91
CA SER A 107 -8.95 9.20 4.29
C SER A 107 -8.40 10.49 3.66
N GLU A 108 -8.72 10.74 2.39
CA GLU A 108 -8.36 11.98 1.70
C GLU A 108 -9.04 13.20 2.36
N LEU A 109 -10.32 13.09 2.69
CA LEU A 109 -11.05 14.15 3.41
C LEU A 109 -10.47 14.42 4.80
N VAL A 110 -10.06 13.37 5.54
CA VAL A 110 -9.41 13.53 6.84
C VAL A 110 -8.07 14.25 6.69
N LYS A 111 -7.26 13.91 5.69
CA LYS A 111 -6.00 14.63 5.42
C LYS A 111 -6.23 16.09 5.08
N ALA A 112 -7.21 16.38 4.22
CA ALA A 112 -7.58 17.76 3.91
C ALA A 112 -8.08 18.51 5.16
N LEU A 113 -8.83 17.84 6.04
CA LEU A 113 -9.26 18.42 7.31
C LEU A 113 -8.08 18.67 8.25
N GLU A 114 -7.17 17.72 8.40
CA GLU A 114 -5.93 17.88 9.19
C GLU A 114 -5.09 19.05 8.69
N GLU A 115 -4.96 19.22 7.37
CA GLU A 115 -4.31 20.38 6.76
C GLU A 115 -5.02 21.68 7.15
N THR A 116 -6.35 21.74 7.05
CA THR A 116 -7.10 22.94 7.46
C THR A 116 -6.97 23.25 8.95
N ILE A 117 -6.97 22.22 9.81
CA ILE A 117 -6.78 22.38 11.26
C ILE A 117 -5.37 22.88 11.56
N SER A 118 -4.36 22.40 10.83
CA SER A 118 -2.97 22.86 11.01
C SER A 118 -2.83 24.38 10.81
N TRP A 119 -3.59 24.95 9.87
CA TRP A 119 -3.65 26.40 9.67
C TRP A 119 -4.36 27.12 10.82
N PHE A 120 -5.38 26.52 11.43
CA PHE A 120 -6.04 27.10 12.61
C PHE A 120 -5.14 27.07 13.85
N ASP A 121 -4.40 25.98 14.07
CA ASP A 121 -3.39 25.90 15.14
C ASP A 121 -2.27 26.93 14.95
N LEU A 122 -1.90 27.21 13.70
CA LEU A 122 -0.94 28.27 13.39
C LEU A 122 -1.44 29.64 13.87
N ALA A 123 -2.75 29.92 13.77
CA ALA A 123 -3.33 31.18 14.23
C ALA A 123 -3.18 31.35 15.75
N GLU A 124 -3.37 30.28 16.52
CA GLU A 124 -3.21 30.31 17.98
C GLU A 124 -1.74 30.48 18.38
N LYS A 125 -0.83 29.75 17.72
CA LYS A 125 0.61 29.88 17.95
C LYS A 125 1.13 31.27 17.58
N ALA A 126 0.70 31.80 16.43
CA ALA A 126 1.04 33.15 15.99
C ALA A 126 0.48 34.20 16.95
N GLY A 127 -0.79 34.07 17.36
CA GLY A 127 -1.41 34.95 18.35
C GLY A 127 -0.63 34.98 19.67
N ALA A 128 -0.30 33.81 20.22
CA ALA A 128 0.45 33.70 21.47
C ALA A 128 1.85 34.35 21.40
N LEU A 129 2.52 34.26 20.25
CA LEU A 129 3.79 34.95 20.01
C LEU A 129 3.58 36.47 19.91
N PHE A 130 2.71 36.95 19.02
CA PHE A 130 2.56 38.40 18.79
C PHE A 130 1.84 39.15 19.91
N ASP A 131 1.13 38.46 20.80
CA ASP A 131 0.52 39.05 22.00
C ASP A 131 1.54 39.36 23.10
N GLN A 132 2.78 38.86 22.99
CA GLN A 132 3.85 39.23 23.93
C GLN A 132 4.20 40.72 23.75
N PRO A 133 4.21 41.52 24.84
CA PRO A 133 4.52 42.95 24.76
C PRO A 133 6.01 43.25 24.58
N ASP A 134 6.88 42.24 24.48
CA ASP A 134 8.33 42.40 24.42
C ASP A 134 8.82 42.77 23.00
N PRO A 135 9.30 44.00 22.77
CA PRO A 135 9.83 44.41 21.46
C PRO A 135 11.11 43.66 21.08
N SER A 136 11.84 43.07 22.03
CA SER A 136 13.06 42.31 21.74
C SER A 136 12.77 40.98 21.03
N MET A 137 11.51 40.52 21.06
CA MET A 137 11.06 39.30 20.41
C MET A 137 11.23 39.33 18.88
N VAL A 138 11.32 40.50 18.26
CA VAL A 138 11.60 40.62 16.82
C VAL A 138 12.99 40.08 16.45
N THR A 139 13.91 40.03 17.42
CA THR A 139 15.26 39.48 17.27
C THR A 139 15.28 37.95 17.33
N HIS A 140 14.21 37.30 17.81
CA HIS A 140 14.14 35.84 17.82
C HIS A 140 14.06 35.28 16.40
N SER A 141 14.81 34.21 16.16
CA SER A 141 14.86 33.49 14.87
C SER A 141 13.48 33.04 14.36
N ASP A 142 12.53 32.87 15.27
CA ASP A 142 11.23 32.27 14.99
C ASP A 142 10.19 33.32 14.57
N PHE A 143 10.45 34.61 14.83
CA PHE A 143 9.51 35.69 14.56
C PHE A 143 9.29 35.92 13.07
N LEU A 144 10.36 36.15 12.30
CA LEU A 144 10.26 36.41 10.85
C LEU A 144 9.63 35.23 10.08
N PRO A 145 10.03 33.97 10.30
CA PRO A 145 9.38 32.82 9.67
C PRO A 145 7.90 32.70 10.03
N MET A 146 7.50 33.04 11.26
CA MET A 146 6.10 33.01 11.67
C MET A 146 5.28 34.08 10.94
N VAL A 147 5.81 35.28 10.75
CA VAL A 147 5.16 36.34 9.96
C VAL A 147 4.93 35.88 8.52
N HIS A 148 5.94 35.24 7.89
CA HIS A 148 5.80 34.70 6.54
C HIS A 148 4.72 33.62 6.45
N ARG A 149 4.70 32.68 7.42
CA ARG A 149 3.66 31.64 7.48
C ARG A 149 2.25 32.21 7.67
N VAL A 150 2.12 33.32 8.41
CA VAL A 150 0.83 34.02 8.53
C VAL A 150 0.41 34.64 7.20
N GLN A 151 1.34 35.21 6.41
CA GLN A 151 1.05 35.71 5.06
C GLN A 151 0.61 34.57 4.12
N GLU A 152 1.31 33.44 4.14
CA GLU A 152 0.94 32.24 3.38
C GLU A 152 -0.46 31.73 3.76
N ALA A 153 -0.78 31.71 5.07
CA ALA A 153 -2.10 31.31 5.56
C ALA A 153 -3.21 32.26 5.06
N ILE A 154 -2.96 33.57 5.02
CA ILE A 154 -3.91 34.55 4.47
C ILE A 154 -4.12 34.29 2.97
N ALA A 155 -3.06 34.05 2.20
CA ALA A 155 -3.13 33.72 0.77
C ALA A 155 -3.94 32.43 0.55
N PHE A 156 -3.70 31.39 1.35
CA PHE A 156 -4.46 30.14 1.31
C PHE A 156 -5.96 30.36 1.61
N LEU A 157 -6.29 31.08 2.68
CA LEU A 157 -7.68 31.41 3.01
C LEU A 157 -8.36 32.30 1.95
N ASN A 158 -7.60 33.09 1.19
CA ASN A 158 -8.12 33.85 0.05
C ASN A 158 -8.41 32.96 -1.17
N ALA A 159 -7.61 31.92 -1.41
CA ALA A 159 -7.86 30.92 -2.44
C ALA A 159 -9.07 30.02 -2.11
N HIS A 160 -9.36 29.79 -0.82
CA HIS A 160 -10.44 28.91 -0.37
C HIS A 160 -11.55 29.65 0.43
N PRO A 161 -12.40 30.48 -0.23
CA PRO A 161 -13.48 31.21 0.44
C PRO A 161 -14.67 30.33 0.87
N GLN A 162 -14.63 29.03 0.59
CA GLN A 162 -15.77 28.11 0.75
C GLN A 162 -15.99 27.69 2.22
N TYR A 163 -15.01 27.89 3.12
CA TYR A 163 -15.15 27.50 4.52
C TYR A 163 -15.94 28.55 5.33
N LEU A 164 -16.87 28.09 6.17
CA LEU A 164 -17.73 28.94 6.99
C LEU A 164 -16.93 29.86 7.94
N ASP A 165 -15.83 29.36 8.51
CA ASP A 165 -15.01 30.10 9.45
C ASP A 165 -13.91 30.96 8.80
N THR A 166 -13.80 30.94 7.47
CA THR A 166 -12.83 31.75 6.71
C THR A 166 -12.80 33.23 7.13
N PRO A 167 -13.93 33.98 7.16
CA PRO A 167 -13.89 35.40 7.50
C PRO A 167 -13.41 35.66 8.94
N ARG A 168 -13.72 34.76 9.88
CA ARG A 168 -13.30 34.89 11.28
C ARG A 168 -11.79 34.71 11.43
N TYR A 169 -11.23 33.67 10.81
CA TYR A 169 -9.80 33.42 10.86
C TYR A 169 -9.00 34.44 10.06
N LYS A 170 -9.50 34.89 8.89
CA LYS A 170 -8.89 36.01 8.15
C LYS A 170 -8.74 37.25 9.04
N SER A 171 -9.80 37.68 9.72
CA SER A 171 -9.72 38.83 10.62
C SER A 171 -8.68 38.64 11.72
N ARG A 172 -8.57 37.43 12.30
CA ARG A 172 -7.53 37.10 13.29
C ARG A 172 -6.12 37.17 12.71
N PHE A 173 -5.90 36.63 11.51
CA PHE A 173 -4.59 36.68 10.85
C PHE A 173 -4.19 38.11 10.49
N TYR A 174 -5.13 38.93 10.00
CA TYR A 174 -4.88 40.37 9.77
C TYR A 174 -4.55 41.11 11.07
N GLN A 175 -5.20 40.77 12.19
CA GLN A 175 -4.83 41.32 13.50
C GLN A 175 -3.41 40.90 13.92
N CYS A 176 -3.04 39.64 13.71
CA CYS A 176 -1.67 39.15 13.99
C CYS A 176 -0.64 39.88 13.12
N GLN A 177 -0.94 40.07 11.84
CA GLN A 177 -0.11 40.79 10.88
C GLN A 177 0.09 42.26 11.29
N ARG A 178 -0.99 42.96 11.68
CA ARG A 178 -0.92 44.34 12.21
C ARG A 178 -0.09 44.42 13.49
N LYS A 179 -0.30 43.49 14.42
CA LYS A 179 0.49 43.43 15.66
C LYS A 179 1.97 43.19 15.37
N ALA A 180 2.30 42.26 14.48
CA ALA A 180 3.67 42.02 14.04
C ALA A 180 4.29 43.29 13.45
N ALA A 181 3.60 43.98 12.55
CA ALA A 181 4.07 45.23 11.94
C ALA A 181 4.33 46.33 12.99
N ILE A 182 3.41 46.51 13.94
CA ILE A 182 3.56 47.49 15.04
C ILE A 182 4.74 47.12 15.94
N THR A 183 4.91 45.84 16.28
CA THR A 183 6.01 45.39 17.13
C THR A 183 7.36 45.58 16.44
N ILE A 184 7.47 45.28 15.13
CA ILE A 184 8.65 45.59 14.33
C ILE A 184 8.91 47.11 14.33
N GLN A 185 7.89 47.92 14.04
CA GLN A 185 8.03 49.37 13.99
C GLN A 185 8.50 49.94 15.34
N ARG A 186 7.93 49.46 16.45
CA ARG A 186 8.33 49.85 17.80
C ARG A 186 9.78 49.47 18.10
N TYR A 187 10.20 48.26 17.73
CA TYR A 187 11.57 47.81 17.91
C TYR A 187 12.55 48.69 17.12
N ILE A 188 12.25 48.98 15.85
CA ILE A 188 13.07 49.87 15.01
C ILE A 188 13.17 51.26 15.63
N LEU A 189 12.05 51.83 16.08
CA LEU A 189 12.03 53.14 16.73
C LEU A 189 12.85 53.14 18.03
N GLN A 190 12.78 52.07 18.83
CA GLN A 190 13.56 51.93 20.06
C GLN A 190 15.07 51.83 19.78
N GLN A 191 15.47 51.04 18.78
CA GLN A 191 16.87 50.97 18.36
C GLN A 191 17.37 52.32 17.84
N TRP A 192 16.53 53.03 17.08
CA TRP A 192 16.87 54.34 16.53
C TRP A 192 16.97 55.43 17.60
N SER A 193 16.05 55.47 18.56
CA SER A 193 16.08 56.44 19.66
C SER A 193 17.28 56.22 20.57
N GLY A 194 17.67 54.95 20.82
CA GLY A 194 18.87 54.61 21.58
C GLY A 194 20.14 55.15 20.91
N VAL A 195 20.25 54.97 19.58
CA VAL A 195 21.34 55.57 18.80
C VAL A 195 21.29 57.10 18.86
N GLU A 196 20.12 57.70 18.75
CA GLU A 196 19.98 59.17 18.81
C GLU A 196 20.45 59.75 20.16
N GLU A 197 20.13 59.10 21.27
CA GLU A 197 20.60 59.51 22.61
C GLU A 197 22.12 59.37 22.73
N GLU A 198 22.70 58.28 22.22
CA GLU A 198 24.16 58.09 22.17
C GLU A 198 24.87 59.14 21.29
N TRP A 199 24.24 59.54 20.18
CA TRP A 199 24.71 60.62 19.32
C TRP A 199 24.63 61.98 20.03
N ARG A 200 23.54 62.25 20.76
CA ARG A 200 23.34 63.48 21.53
C ARG A 200 24.33 63.60 22.69
N ALA A 201 24.79 62.48 23.25
CA ALA A 201 25.77 62.43 24.34
C ALA A 201 27.24 62.51 23.88
N GLY A 202 27.55 62.09 22.64
CA GLY A 202 28.93 62.03 22.13
C GLY A 202 29.49 63.40 21.70
N LYS A 203 30.37 64.00 22.51
CA LYS A 203 31.04 65.29 22.21
C LYS A 203 32.34 65.18 21.39
N ASP A 204 32.93 64.00 21.22
CA ASP A 204 34.28 63.84 20.67
C ASP A 204 34.33 63.22 19.26
N LYS A 205 35.22 63.72 18.39
CA LYS A 205 35.40 63.25 17.00
C LYS A 205 35.80 61.77 16.89
N SER A 206 36.45 61.20 17.91
CA SER A 206 36.76 59.76 17.98
C SER A 206 35.50 58.90 18.14
N SER A 207 34.45 59.44 18.77
CA SER A 207 33.15 58.79 18.98
C SER A 207 32.40 58.54 17.67
N PHE A 208 32.59 59.41 16.67
CA PHE A 208 31.88 59.35 15.40
C PHE A 208 32.14 58.06 14.62
N THR A 209 33.39 57.57 14.59
CA THR A 209 33.73 56.34 13.85
C THR A 209 33.13 55.10 14.50
N THR A 210 33.16 55.01 15.83
CA THR A 210 32.52 53.96 16.62
C THR A 210 30.99 53.99 16.50
N GLN A 211 30.38 55.18 16.56
CA GLN A 211 28.94 55.36 16.35
C GLN A 211 28.51 54.97 14.93
N HIS A 212 29.29 55.31 13.90
CA HIS A 212 29.00 54.95 12.52
C HIS A 212 29.10 53.43 12.28
N VAL A 213 30.09 52.76 12.88
CA VAL A 213 30.18 51.29 12.82
C VAL A 213 28.98 50.64 13.52
N ARG A 214 28.56 51.16 14.68
CA ARG A 214 27.37 50.67 15.39
C ARG A 214 26.09 50.89 14.59
N LEU A 215 25.91 52.07 14.00
CA LEU A 215 24.79 52.38 13.10
C LEU A 215 24.75 51.39 11.93
N ARG A 216 25.88 51.14 11.27
CA ARG A 216 25.94 50.18 10.16
C ARG A 216 25.56 48.76 10.62
N SER A 217 25.98 48.34 11.82
CA SER A 217 25.59 47.04 12.36
C SER A 217 24.09 46.94 12.64
N LEU A 218 23.48 47.98 13.22
CA LEU A 218 22.04 48.03 13.49
C LEU A 218 21.21 48.08 12.21
N VAL A 219 21.67 48.83 11.20
CA VAL A 219 21.03 48.84 9.87
C VAL A 219 21.03 47.44 9.26
N ASN A 220 22.14 46.70 9.35
CA ASN A 220 22.21 45.32 8.86
C ASN A 220 21.27 44.36 9.63
N GLU A 221 21.07 44.60 10.92
CA GLU A 221 20.16 43.82 11.79
C GLU A 221 18.68 44.11 11.51
N ILE A 222 18.35 45.39 11.25
CA ILE A 222 16.98 45.85 11.00
C ILE A 222 16.54 45.64 9.54
N GLN A 223 17.48 45.63 8.59
CA GLN A 223 17.19 45.46 7.16
C GLN A 223 16.27 44.26 6.82
N PRO A 224 16.45 43.04 7.35
CA PRO A 224 15.51 41.94 7.10
C PRO A 224 14.10 42.23 7.63
N MET A 225 13.98 42.94 8.75
CA MET A 225 12.68 43.31 9.34
C MET A 225 11.96 44.36 8.48
N VAL A 226 12.71 45.32 7.94
CA VAL A 226 12.17 46.34 7.02
C VAL A 226 11.69 45.71 5.72
N LYS A 227 12.42 44.74 5.16
CA LYS A 227 11.96 44.00 3.98
C LYS A 227 10.65 43.25 4.22
N VAL A 228 10.48 42.69 5.42
CA VAL A 228 9.20 42.05 5.82
C VAL A 228 8.10 43.11 5.95
N LEU A 229 8.38 44.27 6.53
CA LEU A 229 7.41 45.38 6.55
C LEU A 229 7.02 45.85 5.14
N GLU A 230 7.97 45.91 4.21
CA GLU A 230 7.72 46.27 2.81
C GLU A 230 6.86 45.22 2.10
N SER A 231 7.13 43.93 2.29
CA SER A 231 6.29 42.87 1.71
C SER A 231 4.87 42.91 2.29
N LEU A 232 4.75 43.09 3.61
CA LEU A 232 3.46 43.27 4.29
C LEU A 232 2.69 44.51 3.78
N ALA A 233 3.39 45.59 3.44
CA ALA A 233 2.79 46.81 2.91
C ALA A 233 2.33 46.68 1.45
N LEU A 234 3.02 45.86 0.64
CA LEU A 234 2.67 45.62 -0.76
C LEU A 234 1.43 44.73 -0.92
N ASP A 235 1.27 43.73 -0.05
CA ASP A 235 0.20 42.74 -0.17
C ASP A 235 -1.19 43.34 0.18
N ASP A 236 -1.28 44.38 1.01
CA ASP A 236 -2.56 44.92 1.51
C ASP A 236 -2.71 46.46 1.43
N PRO A 237 -2.86 47.03 0.22
CA PRO A 237 -3.09 48.48 0.05
C PRO A 237 -4.47 48.95 0.55
N LYS A 238 -5.45 48.05 0.70
CA LYS A 238 -6.85 48.38 1.04
C LYS A 238 -7.13 48.30 2.55
N GLU A 239 -6.34 47.53 3.28
CA GLU A 239 -6.52 47.28 4.71
C GLU A 239 -5.51 48.03 5.57
N ARG A 240 -5.13 49.27 5.20
CA ARG A 240 -4.44 50.28 6.03
C ARG A 240 -3.77 49.72 7.30
N ILE A 241 -2.72 48.90 7.13
CA ILE A 241 -2.07 48.17 8.23
C ILE A 241 -1.40 49.16 9.19
N PHE A 242 -0.97 50.31 8.65
CA PHE A 242 -0.37 51.40 9.39
C PHE A 242 -1.43 52.40 9.87
N PRO A 243 -1.57 52.63 11.19
CA PRO A 243 -2.27 53.81 11.69
C PRO A 243 -1.55 55.08 11.18
N LYS A 244 -2.31 56.13 10.88
CA LYS A 244 -1.83 57.41 10.33
C LYS A 244 -0.88 58.22 11.25
N GLU A 245 -0.35 57.63 12.30
CA GLU A 245 0.37 58.34 13.35
C GLU A 245 1.78 58.78 12.94
N CYS A 246 2.36 58.22 11.86
CA CYS A 246 3.61 58.73 11.29
C CYS A 246 3.46 59.97 10.38
N ALA A 247 2.25 60.49 10.16
CA ALA A 247 2.03 61.69 9.35
C ALA A 247 1.88 62.98 10.18
N ALA A 248 2.04 62.92 11.50
CA ALA A 248 1.73 64.04 12.40
C ALA A 248 2.79 64.34 13.48
N GLN A 249 4.03 63.87 13.32
CA GLN A 249 5.17 64.30 14.14
C GLN A 249 6.32 64.77 13.25
#